data_AF-A0A8X7W6L5-F1
#
_entry.id   AF-A0A8X7W6L5-F1
#
_cell.length_a   1.000
_cell.length_b   1.000
_cell.length_c   1.000
_cell.angle_alpha   90.00
_cell.angle_beta   90.00
_cell.angle_gamma   90.00
#
_symmetry.space_group_name_H-M   'P 1'
#
loop_
_entity.id
_entity.type
_entity.pdbx_description
1 polymer ?
#
loop_
_entity_poly.entity_id
_entity_poly.type
_entity_poly.pdbx_seq_one_letter_code
_entity_poly.pdbx_strand_id
1 'polypeptide(L)'
;MVVEACDKRTDAIVAKNKIAEQMLEREERQRVEREESQRVISIENVLEILYALPGVEEWSPLYEAAMELLIDSEGNRRAFVTMKTNEAKIKFLELRTKIKRFD
;
A
#
# COMPACT_ATOMS: atom_id res chain seq x y z
N MET A 1 -47.15 -3.63 30.22
CA MET A 1 -45.98 -4.51 30.50
C MET A 1 -45.42 -5.24 29.27
N VAL A 2 -46.21 -5.69 28.28
CA VAL A 2 -45.66 -6.41 27.10
C VAL A 2 -44.96 -5.47 26.11
N VAL A 3 -45.46 -4.24 25.94
CA VAL A 3 -44.92 -3.24 24.99
C VAL A 3 -43.52 -2.77 25.40
N GLU A 4 -43.30 -2.36 26.65
CA GLU A 4 -41.98 -1.96 27.16
C GLU A 4 -40.92 -3.08 27.06
N ALA A 5 -41.32 -4.35 27.17
CA ALA A 5 -40.41 -5.47 27.01
C ALA A 5 -40.02 -5.70 25.54
N CYS A 6 -40.94 -5.46 24.60
CA CYS A 6 -40.68 -5.47 23.16
C CYS A 6 -39.79 -4.29 22.72
N ASP A 7 -39.99 -3.10 23.30
CA ASP A 7 -39.18 -1.91 22.99
C ASP A 7 -37.74 -2.09 23.47
N LYS A 8 -37.55 -2.54 24.72
CA LYS A 8 -36.21 -2.86 25.26
C LYS A 8 -35.49 -3.95 24.48
N ARG A 9 -36.23 -4.94 23.96
CA ARG A 9 -35.67 -6.00 23.09
C ARG A 9 -35.22 -5.43 21.74
N THR A 10 -35.97 -4.47 21.20
CA THR A 10 -35.66 -3.80 19.93
C THR A 10 -34.41 -2.92 20.08
N ASP A 11 -34.34 -2.13 21.15
CA ASP A 11 -33.16 -1.30 21.44
C ASP A 11 -31.89 -2.14 21.66
N ALA A 12 -32.01 -3.27 22.37
CA ALA A 12 -30.92 -4.20 22.57
C ALA A 12 -30.42 -4.82 21.24
N ILE A 13 -31.33 -5.11 20.31
CA ILE A 13 -30.97 -5.64 18.98
C ILE A 13 -30.26 -4.55 18.15
N VAL A 14 -30.75 -3.32 18.16
CA VAL A 14 -30.13 -2.19 17.45
C VAL A 14 -28.72 -1.92 17.99
N ALA A 15 -28.54 -1.92 19.31
CA ALA A 15 -27.23 -1.76 19.93
C ALA A 15 -26.26 -2.89 19.53
N LYS A 16 -26.74 -4.14 19.51
CA LYS A 16 -25.95 -5.30 19.10
C LYS A 16 -25.54 -5.22 17.62
N ASN A 17 -26.44 -4.83 16.74
CA ASN A 17 -26.16 -4.68 15.31
C ASN A 17 -25.11 -3.59 15.07
N LYS A 18 -25.21 -2.47 15.78
CA LYS A 18 -24.21 -1.38 15.68
C LYS A 18 -22.81 -1.81 16.13
N ILE A 19 -22.74 -2.63 17.17
CA ILE A 19 -21.45 -3.21 17.61
C ILE A 19 -20.90 -4.17 16.54
N ALA A 20 -21.75 -4.99 15.94
CA ALA A 20 -21.34 -5.91 14.87
C ALA A 20 -20.81 -5.18 13.63
N GLU A 21 -21.46 -4.08 13.20
CA GLU A 21 -20.97 -3.22 12.11
C GLU A 21 -19.60 -2.63 12.44
N GLN A 22 -19.41 -2.10 13.65
CA GLN A 22 -18.12 -1.55 14.08
C GLN A 22 -17.01 -2.61 14.16
N MET A 23 -17.35 -3.85 14.51
CA MET A 23 -16.39 -4.97 14.50
C MET A 23 -15.97 -5.30 13.07
N LEU A 24 -16.91 -5.42 12.14
CA LEU A 24 -16.63 -5.64 10.72
C LEU A 24 -15.77 -4.52 10.12
N GLU A 25 -16.07 -3.26 10.40
CA GLU A 25 -15.27 -2.12 9.93
C GLU A 25 -13.84 -2.11 10.50
N ARG A 26 -13.64 -2.63 11.71
CA ARG A 26 -12.31 -2.76 12.31
C ARG A 26 -11.54 -3.92 11.68
N GLU A 27 -12.20 -5.05 11.45
CA GLU A 27 -11.60 -6.20 10.77
C GLU A 27 -11.18 -5.85 9.35
N GLU A 28 -12.04 -5.17 8.58
CA GLU A 28 -11.72 -4.77 7.22
C GLU A 28 -10.56 -3.76 7.19
N ARG A 29 -10.52 -2.79 8.12
CA ARG A 29 -9.37 -1.87 8.25
C ARG A 29 -8.07 -2.62 8.56
N GLN A 30 -8.09 -3.53 9.53
CA GLN A 30 -6.91 -4.33 9.86
C GLN A 30 -6.49 -5.22 8.70
N ARG A 31 -7.45 -5.76 7.95
CA ARG A 31 -7.17 -6.58 6.78
C ARG A 31 -6.49 -5.75 5.69
N VAL A 32 -7.03 -4.57 5.38
CA VAL A 32 -6.42 -3.64 4.42
C VAL A 32 -5.01 -3.27 4.86
N GLU A 33 -4.81 -2.91 6.13
CA GLU A 33 -3.50 -2.55 6.68
C GLU A 33 -2.49 -3.71 6.61
N ARG A 34 -2.91 -4.94 6.89
CA ARG A 34 -2.07 -6.15 6.73
C ARG A 34 -1.71 -6.40 5.28
N GLU A 35 -2.68 -6.30 4.37
CA GLU A 35 -2.46 -6.48 2.93
C GLU A 35 -1.51 -5.40 2.38
N GLU A 36 -1.63 -4.15 2.83
CA GLU A 36 -0.73 -3.05 2.46
C GLU A 36 0.68 -3.26 3.03
N SER A 37 0.79 -3.63 4.31
CA SER A 37 2.08 -3.95 4.96
C SER A 37 2.79 -5.10 4.23
N GLN A 38 2.05 -6.15 3.89
CA GLN A 38 2.60 -7.30 3.15
C GLN A 38 3.08 -6.89 1.74
N ARG A 39 2.38 -5.96 1.07
CA ARG A 39 2.83 -5.42 -0.23
C ARG A 39 4.11 -4.61 -0.09
N VAL A 40 4.25 -3.79 0.96
CA VAL A 40 5.47 -3.02 1.21
C VAL A 40 6.67 -3.95 1.42
N ILE A 41 6.54 -4.96 2.28
CA ILE A 41 7.58 -5.98 2.52
C ILE A 41 7.95 -6.71 1.22
N SER A 42 6.96 -7.03 0.37
CA SER A 42 7.23 -7.67 -0.91
C SER A 42 8.03 -6.79 -1.87
N ILE A 43 7.82 -5.47 -1.87
CA ILE A 43 8.58 -4.56 -2.72
C ILE A 43 10.01 -4.46 -2.20
N GLU A 44 10.21 -4.26 -0.90
CA GLU A 44 11.55 -4.19 -0.29
C GLU A 44 12.35 -5.47 -0.58
N ASN A 45 11.74 -6.64 -0.39
CA ASN A 45 12.37 -7.92 -0.73
C ASN A 45 12.74 -8.04 -2.22
N VAL A 46 11.87 -7.59 -3.13
CA VAL A 46 12.19 -7.61 -4.58
C VAL A 46 13.34 -6.67 -4.90
N LEU A 47 13.39 -5.49 -4.28
CA LEU A 47 14.45 -4.51 -4.47
C LEU A 47 15.80 -5.04 -3.93
N GLU A 48 15.80 -5.68 -2.76
CA GLU A 48 16.99 -6.33 -2.19
C GLU A 48 17.50 -7.48 -3.09
N ILE A 49 16.60 -8.30 -3.62
CA ILE A 49 16.97 -9.38 -4.55
C ILE A 49 17.59 -8.81 -5.82
N LEU A 50 17.03 -7.73 -6.38
CA LEU A 50 17.58 -7.09 -7.58
C LEU A 50 18.98 -6.53 -7.32
N TYR A 51 19.20 -5.88 -6.17
CA TYR A 51 20.53 -5.42 -5.76
C TYR A 51 21.55 -6.55 -5.60
N ALA A 52 21.10 -7.74 -5.19
CA ALA A 52 21.95 -8.89 -4.92
C ALA A 52 22.25 -9.75 -6.16
N LEU A 53 21.76 -9.38 -7.36
CA LEU A 53 21.97 -10.18 -8.58
C LEU A 53 23.44 -10.14 -9.03
N PRO A 54 24.15 -11.28 -9.02
CA PRO A 54 25.53 -11.33 -9.51
C PRO A 54 25.57 -11.14 -11.03
N GLY A 55 26.41 -10.21 -11.50
CA GLY A 55 26.62 -9.95 -12.94
C GLY A 55 26.07 -8.61 -13.46
N VAL A 56 25.41 -7.82 -12.61
CA VAL A 56 25.18 -6.39 -12.90
C VAL A 56 26.41 -5.62 -12.42
N GLU A 57 27.31 -5.25 -13.35
CA GLU A 57 28.55 -4.53 -13.01
C GLU A 57 28.28 -3.06 -12.66
N GLU A 58 27.36 -2.39 -13.37
CA GLU A 58 26.96 -1.02 -13.09
C GLU A 58 25.46 -0.81 -13.36
N TRP A 59 24.79 -0.14 -12.43
CA TRP A 59 23.42 0.32 -12.64
C TRP A 59 23.42 1.69 -13.28
N SER A 60 22.43 1.99 -14.12
CA SER A 60 22.28 3.36 -14.62
C SER A 60 22.03 4.33 -13.45
N PRO A 61 22.53 5.58 -13.50
CA PRO A 61 22.27 6.57 -12.45
C PRO A 61 20.78 6.80 -12.17
N LEU A 62 19.93 6.67 -13.20
CA LEU A 62 18.48 6.74 -13.04
C LEU A 62 17.94 5.57 -12.22
N TYR A 63 18.47 4.37 -12.44
CA TYR A 63 18.05 3.18 -11.70
C TYR A 63 18.45 3.30 -10.23
N GLU A 64 19.70 3.65 -9.92
CA GLU A 64 20.16 3.82 -8.53
C GLU A 64 19.32 4.84 -7.77
N ALA A 65 19.13 6.03 -8.34
CA ALA A 65 18.32 7.07 -7.72
C ALA A 65 16.84 6.68 -7.60
N ALA A 66 16.32 5.90 -8.55
CA ALA A 66 14.95 5.39 -8.48
C ALA A 66 14.77 4.38 -7.35
N MET A 67 15.77 3.52 -7.11
CA MET A 67 15.75 2.56 -6.02
C MET A 67 15.74 3.26 -4.66
N GLU A 68 16.65 4.22 -4.44
CA GLU A 68 16.67 5.03 -3.22
C GLU A 68 15.34 5.75 -2.99
N LEU A 69 14.81 6.40 -4.03
CA LEU A 69 13.51 7.11 -3.99
C LEU A 69 12.35 6.19 -3.58
N LEU A 70 12.35 4.96 -4.09
CA LEU A 70 11.31 3.98 -3.84
C LEU A 70 11.49 3.29 -2.48
N ILE A 71 12.71 3.17 -1.95
CA ILE A 71 12.97 2.65 -0.60
C ILE A 71 12.60 3.70 0.45
N ASP A 72 12.95 4.97 0.22
CA ASP A 72 12.81 6.05 1.20
C ASP A 72 11.35 6.46 1.47
N SER A 73 10.42 6.22 0.53
CA SER A 73 9.04 6.68 0.68
C SER A 73 7.98 5.70 0.19
N GLU A 74 7.12 5.28 1.12
CA GLU A 74 5.89 4.55 0.82
C GLU A 74 4.94 5.34 -0.10
N GLY A 75 4.92 6.67 0.03
CA GLY A 75 4.16 7.54 -0.87
C GLY A 75 4.64 7.44 -2.31
N ASN A 76 5.96 7.42 -2.52
CA ASN A 76 6.54 7.21 -3.85
C ASN A 76 6.23 5.80 -4.38
N ARG A 77 6.31 4.76 -3.55
CA ARG A 77 5.93 3.38 -3.93
C ARG A 77 4.48 3.31 -4.39
N ARG A 78 3.54 3.84 -3.61
CA ARG A 78 2.11 3.86 -3.97
C ARG A 78 1.87 4.62 -5.28
N ALA A 79 2.47 5.80 -5.43
CA ALA A 79 2.38 6.57 -6.67
C ALA A 79 2.93 5.78 -7.86
N PHE A 80 4.08 5.13 -7.71
CA PHE A 80 4.71 4.33 -8.76
C PHE A 80 3.88 3.10 -9.18
N VAL A 81 3.31 2.36 -8.22
CA VAL A 81 2.53 1.14 -8.49
C VAL A 81 1.18 1.45 -9.15
N THR A 82 0.57 2.60 -8.86
CA THR A 82 -0.72 2.99 -9.45
C THR A 82 -0.61 3.42 -10.92
N MET A 83 0.59 3.72 -11.42
CA MET A 83 0.82 4.07 -12.82
C MET A 83 0.69 2.86 -13.74
N LYS A 84 -0.12 2.99 -14.79
CA LYS A 84 -0.49 1.89 -15.69
C LYS A 84 0.54 1.58 -16.77
N THR A 85 1.34 2.56 -17.18
CA THR A 85 2.28 2.41 -18.30
C THR A 85 3.72 2.56 -17.84
N ASN A 86 4.62 1.83 -18.50
CA ASN A 86 6.06 1.95 -18.23
C ASN A 86 6.55 3.37 -18.52
N GLU A 87 6.04 4.03 -19.55
CA GLU A 87 6.41 5.40 -19.88
C GLU A 87 6.02 6.40 -18.77
N ALA A 88 4.85 6.22 -18.14
CA ALA A 88 4.44 7.07 -17.01
C ALA A 88 5.34 6.83 -15.78
N LYS A 89 5.68 5.56 -15.53
CA LYS A 89 6.61 5.17 -14.45
C LYS A 89 7.99 5.78 -14.66
N ILE A 90 8.53 5.69 -15.87
CA ILE A 90 9.82 6.27 -16.23
C ILE A 90 9.78 7.79 -16.03
N LYS A 91 8.80 8.50 -16.59
CA LYS A 91 8.67 9.96 -16.43
C LYS A 91 8.52 10.39 -14.97
N PHE A 92 7.83 9.61 -14.15
CA PHE A 92 7.73 9.87 -12.72
C PHE A 92 9.09 9.75 -12.03
N LEU A 93 9.84 8.68 -12.32
CA LEU A 93 11.17 8.50 -11.78
C LEU A 93 12.08 9.64 -12.22
N GLU A 94 12.10 9.98 -13.52
CA GLU A 94 12.90 11.09 -14.03
C GLU A 94 12.57 12.43 -13.37
N LEU A 95 11.29 12.71 -13.13
CA LEU A 95 10.85 13.93 -12.46
C LEU A 95 11.31 13.97 -10.99
N ARG A 96 11.21 12.84 -10.29
CA ARG A 96 11.51 12.75 -8.85
C ARG A 96 13.00 12.69 -8.56
N THR A 97 13.77 12.00 -9.40
CA THR A 97 15.22 11.88 -9.28
C THR A 97 15.95 13.05 -9.95
N LYS A 98 15.27 13.78 -10.86
CA LYS A 98 15.85 14.80 -11.75
C LYS A 98 16.91 14.25 -12.70
N ILE A 99 16.89 12.94 -12.94
CA ILE A 99 17.80 12.25 -13.87
C ILE A 99 16.99 11.83 -15.09
N LYS A 100 17.50 12.07 -16.29
CA LYS A 100 16.86 11.57 -17.52
C LYS A 100 17.37 10.17 -17.83
N ARG A 101 16.54 9.31 -18.43
CA ARG A 101 17.05 8.10 -19.04
C ARG A 101 17.97 8.52 -20.19
N PHE A 102 19.13 7.90 -20.28
CA PHE A 102 19.95 8.00 -21.48
C PHE A 102 19.33 7.06 -22.52
N ASP A 103 19.15 7.54 -23.75
CA ASP A 103 18.72 6.72 -24.88
C ASP A 103 19.85 5.80 -25.37
#